data_AF-A0A6N0HZT7-F1
#
_entry.id   AF-A0A6N0HZT7-F1
#
_cell.length_a   1.000
_cell.length_b   1.000
_cell.length_c   1.000
_cell.angle_alpha   90.00
_cell.angle_beta   90.00
_cell.angle_gamma   90.00
#
_symmetry.space_group_name_H-M   'P 1'
#
loop_
_entity.id
_entity.type
_entity.pdbx_description
1 polymer ?
#
loop_
_entity_poly.entity_id
_entity_poly.type
_entity_poly.pdbx_seq_one_letter_code
_entity_poly.pdbx_strand_id
1 'polypeptide(L)'
;MAISAFIGVYLYERQVEEISLSVEFETAAGERIDAISNELARHEQIVRALSAFVKTNPKVSKADYSTYVRQLLTSHGDFQALEWIPRVTHDQRTAFERSASELYPGFQISEISEEGVLVGAAERDIYFLVFYIEPTDGNESALGFDLASEMGRRVALEQARDSGQSSTSDPLKLVQEVNGAAAFLLYVPVYEGVEPPASVVGRRNRLLGFALGVFHINDMVEEAISILKPRGIDIWIDERSQDGELQQIYRHQSRIASQSIRAMASSDARFVKAETIKVAGGEWRIVTAPASGYFEPQLGYAAWVLLVGGVFTTLFIAIYVYSWQRQFRATQESDEHFRYLFENMAQGVVYQNVEGNITANNPAAERILGLERTELNGRHSNDSRWQAIHIDGSEFPSLTAMESEVRAVSPR
;
A
#
# COMPACT_ATOMS: atom_id res chain seq x y z
N MET A 1 -11.56 -17.21 28.46
CA MET A 1 -11.33 -18.00 27.24
C MET A 1 -11.94 -17.36 25.99
N ALA A 2 -13.25 -17.07 25.95
CA ALA A 2 -13.87 -16.44 24.77
C ALA A 2 -13.21 -15.11 24.36
N ILE A 3 -13.04 -14.18 25.31
CA ILE A 3 -12.40 -12.87 25.06
C ILE A 3 -11.00 -13.03 24.46
N SER A 4 -10.18 -13.97 24.96
CA SER A 4 -8.84 -14.24 24.45
C SER A 4 -8.85 -14.77 23.00
N ALA A 5 -9.84 -15.60 22.65
CA ALA A 5 -10.01 -16.08 21.28
C ALA A 5 -10.43 -14.95 20.32
N PHE A 6 -11.34 -14.06 20.75
CA PHE A 6 -11.75 -12.90 19.96
C PHE A 6 -10.61 -11.89 19.76
N ILE A 7 -9.79 -11.66 20.80
CA ILE A 7 -8.57 -10.86 20.68
C ILE A 7 -7.61 -11.52 19.69
N GLY A 8 -7.44 -12.84 19.74
CA GLY A 8 -6.59 -13.57 18.80
C GLY A 8 -7.03 -13.42 17.34
N VAL A 9 -8.34 -13.56 17.07
CA VAL A 9 -8.90 -13.37 15.71
C VAL A 9 -8.75 -11.92 15.25
N TYR A 10 -8.99 -10.95 16.13
CA TYR A 10 -8.80 -9.53 15.82
C TYR A 10 -7.34 -9.21 15.47
N LEU A 11 -6.39 -9.72 16.25
CA LEU A 11 -4.96 -9.54 15.96
C LEU A 11 -4.55 -10.22 14.64
N TYR A 12 -5.13 -11.38 14.34
CA TYR A 12 -4.89 -12.09 13.07
C TYR A 12 -5.44 -11.32 11.86
N GLU A 13 -6.70 -10.87 11.91
CA GLU A 13 -7.31 -10.02 10.87
C GLU A 13 -6.48 -8.75 10.63
N ARG A 14 -6.10 -8.06 11.72
CA ARG A 14 -5.24 -6.88 11.63
C ARG A 14 -3.90 -7.19 10.97
N GLN A 15 -3.29 -8.33 11.30
CA GLN A 15 -2.02 -8.74 10.70
C GLN A 15 -2.18 -9.05 9.20
N VAL A 16 -3.26 -9.71 8.79
CA VAL A 16 -3.56 -9.99 7.38
C VAL A 16 -3.78 -8.70 6.60
N GLU A 17 -4.52 -7.76 7.16
CA GLU A 17 -4.75 -6.45 6.55
C GLU A 17 -3.45 -5.65 6.38
N GLU A 18 -2.60 -5.61 7.42
CA GLU A 18 -1.28 -4.96 7.36
C GLU A 18 -0.37 -5.58 6.28
N ILE A 19 -0.38 -6.92 6.13
CA ILE A 19 0.35 -7.61 5.06
C ILE A 19 -0.21 -7.24 3.69
N SER A 20 -1.54 -7.23 3.54
CA SER A 20 -2.20 -6.88 2.27
C SER A 20 -1.87 -5.46 1.84
N LEU A 21 -1.95 -4.49 2.76
CA LEU A 21 -1.58 -3.09 2.50
C LEU A 21 -0.10 -2.95 2.12
N SER A 22 0.78 -3.70 2.77
CA SER A 22 2.21 -3.73 2.43
C SER A 22 2.46 -4.25 1.02
N VAL A 23 1.84 -5.36 0.64
CA VAL A 23 1.96 -5.92 -0.71
C VAL A 23 1.40 -4.97 -1.76
N GLU A 24 0.26 -4.32 -1.48
CA GLU A 24 -0.34 -3.33 -2.37
C GLU A 24 0.57 -2.11 -2.53
N PHE A 25 1.13 -1.59 -1.44
CA PHE A 25 2.08 -0.48 -1.46
C PHE A 25 3.33 -0.84 -2.27
N GLU A 26 3.97 -1.98 -1.99
CA GLU A 26 5.18 -2.44 -2.69
C GLU A 26 4.96 -2.58 -4.20
N THR A 27 3.79 -3.08 -4.59
CA THR A 27 3.38 -3.21 -5.99
C THR A 27 3.17 -1.84 -6.62
N ALA A 28 2.38 -0.97 -5.98
CA ALA A 28 2.07 0.36 -6.49
C ALA A 28 3.31 1.25 -6.59
N ALA A 29 4.20 1.18 -5.60
CA ALA A 29 5.48 1.87 -5.58
C ALA A 29 6.42 1.35 -6.67
N GLY A 30 6.55 0.01 -6.79
CA GLY A 30 7.37 -0.63 -7.82
C GLY A 30 6.95 -0.22 -9.23
N GLU A 31 5.65 -0.31 -9.55
CA GLU A 31 5.12 0.09 -10.86
C GLU A 31 5.51 1.53 -11.26
N ARG A 32 5.55 2.46 -10.28
CA ARG A 32 5.90 3.87 -10.51
C ARG A 32 7.40 4.08 -10.71
N ILE A 33 8.22 3.42 -9.90
CA ILE A 33 9.68 3.44 -10.06
C ILE A 33 10.06 2.85 -11.42
N ASP A 34 9.45 1.72 -11.80
CA ASP A 34 9.67 1.08 -13.09
C ASP A 34 9.24 1.99 -14.24
N ALA A 35 8.08 2.65 -14.12
CA ALA A 35 7.61 3.59 -15.14
C ALA A 35 8.59 4.77 -15.35
N ILE A 36 9.05 5.40 -14.27
CA ILE A 36 10.03 6.50 -14.35
C ILE A 36 11.36 6.02 -14.94
N SER A 37 11.82 4.83 -14.54
CA SER A 37 13.07 4.24 -15.04
C SER A 37 13.00 3.91 -16.54
N ASN A 38 11.86 3.36 -16.97
CA ASN A 38 11.62 3.06 -18.38
C ASN A 38 11.51 4.34 -19.22
N GLU A 39 10.93 5.40 -18.66
CA GLU A 39 10.84 6.71 -19.33
C GLU A 39 12.23 7.30 -19.60
N LEU A 40 13.10 7.31 -18.59
CA LEU A 40 14.49 7.74 -18.74
C LEU A 40 15.25 6.94 -19.79
N ALA A 41 15.08 5.61 -19.80
CA ALA A 41 15.70 4.75 -20.81
C ALA A 41 15.17 5.05 -22.22
N ARG A 42 13.88 5.36 -22.36
CA ARG A 42 13.25 5.75 -23.63
C ARG A 42 13.81 7.08 -24.13
N HIS A 43 13.93 8.08 -23.25
CA HIS A 43 14.56 9.37 -23.56
C HIS A 43 15.97 9.22 -24.09
N GLU A 44 16.78 8.38 -23.44
CA GLU A 44 18.14 8.12 -23.89
C GLU A 44 18.19 7.48 -25.29
N GLN A 45 17.29 6.54 -25.58
CA GLN A 45 17.20 5.94 -26.91
C GLN A 45 16.88 6.96 -27.99
N ILE A 46 16.02 7.94 -27.71
CA ILE A 46 15.66 9.02 -28.65
C ILE A 46 16.87 9.93 -28.93
N VAL A 47 17.59 10.34 -27.88
CA VAL A 47 18.79 11.17 -28.06
C VAL A 47 19.90 10.39 -28.79
N ARG A 48 20.02 9.08 -28.56
CA ARG A 48 20.91 8.20 -29.34
C ARG A 48 20.47 8.04 -30.80
N ALA A 49 19.18 8.03 -31.09
CA ALA A 49 18.67 8.04 -32.46
C ALA A 49 19.05 9.34 -33.18
N LEU A 50 18.90 10.49 -32.50
CA LEU A 50 19.37 11.78 -32.99
C LEU A 50 20.89 11.76 -33.24
N SER A 51 21.67 11.19 -32.31
CA SER A 51 23.12 11.07 -32.44
C SER A 51 23.53 10.23 -33.66
N ALA A 52 22.79 9.18 -33.98
CA ALA A 52 23.02 8.37 -35.17
C ALA A 52 22.63 9.13 -36.46
N PHE A 53 21.52 9.88 -36.43
CA PHE A 53 21.06 10.68 -37.56
C PHE A 53 22.07 11.76 -37.96
N VAL A 54 22.53 12.59 -37.02
CA VAL A 54 23.52 13.65 -37.30
C VAL A 54 24.87 13.07 -37.75
N LYS A 55 25.27 11.92 -37.19
CA LYS A 55 26.51 11.23 -37.57
C LYS A 55 26.49 10.73 -39.02
N THR A 56 25.36 10.19 -39.45
CA THR A 56 25.17 9.66 -40.82
C THR A 56 24.89 10.75 -41.85
N ASN A 57 24.53 11.96 -41.40
CA ASN A 57 24.24 13.12 -42.23
C ASN A 57 25.12 14.32 -41.82
N PRO A 58 26.45 14.30 -42.04
CA PRO A 58 27.36 15.34 -41.56
C PRO A 58 27.15 16.73 -42.19
N LYS A 59 26.33 16.82 -43.25
CA LYS A 59 25.92 18.08 -43.89
C LYS A 59 24.40 18.28 -43.82
N VAL A 60 23.76 17.74 -42.77
CA VAL A 60 22.30 17.88 -42.58
C VAL A 60 21.92 19.35 -42.55
N SER A 61 20.92 19.70 -43.38
CA SER A 61 20.38 21.06 -43.41
C SER A 61 19.49 21.31 -42.19
N LYS A 62 19.28 22.57 -41.81
CA LYS A 62 18.32 22.92 -40.76
C LYS A 62 16.92 22.37 -41.04
N ALA A 63 16.47 22.41 -42.31
CA ALA A 63 15.15 21.91 -42.70
C ALA A 63 15.02 20.39 -42.53
N ASP A 64 16.05 19.63 -42.91
CA ASP A 64 16.06 18.17 -42.74
C ASP A 64 16.14 17.78 -41.27
N TYR A 65 16.98 18.47 -40.49
CA TYR A 65 17.05 18.31 -39.04
C TYR A 65 15.68 18.59 -38.39
N SER A 66 15.06 19.71 -38.74
CA SER A 66 13.74 20.12 -38.23
C SER A 66 12.67 19.07 -38.52
N THR A 67 12.63 18.58 -39.77
CA THR A 67 11.66 17.57 -40.20
C THR A 67 11.83 16.27 -39.41
N TYR A 68 13.07 15.80 -39.27
CA TYR A 68 13.38 14.58 -38.52
C TYR A 68 13.02 14.71 -37.03
N VAL A 69 13.46 15.79 -36.38
CA VAL A 69 13.25 15.99 -34.94
C VAL A 69 11.78 16.22 -34.60
N ARG A 70 11.03 16.99 -35.38
CA ARG A 70 9.58 17.19 -35.15
C ARG A 70 8.80 15.88 -35.22
N GLN A 71 9.22 14.95 -36.07
CA GLN A 71 8.62 13.62 -36.11
C GLN A 71 8.90 12.82 -34.83
N LEU A 72 10.10 12.92 -34.25
CA LEU A 72 10.41 12.31 -32.96
C LEU A 72 9.56 12.92 -31.84
N LEU A 73 9.48 14.24 -31.78
CA LEU A 73 8.75 14.97 -30.72
C LEU A 73 7.23 14.74 -30.76
N THR A 74 6.66 14.39 -31.93
CA THR A 74 5.21 14.10 -32.04
C THR A 74 4.79 12.90 -31.19
N SER A 75 5.69 11.94 -30.97
CA SER A 75 5.47 10.75 -30.15
C SER A 75 6.00 10.90 -28.72
N HIS A 76 6.69 12.00 -28.41
CA HIS A 76 7.45 12.22 -27.17
C HIS A 76 7.39 13.70 -26.77
N GLY A 77 6.22 14.11 -26.24
CA GLY A 77 5.91 15.51 -25.94
C GLY A 77 6.50 16.05 -24.62
N ASP A 78 7.23 15.21 -23.89
CA ASP A 78 7.91 15.52 -22.63
C ASP A 78 9.34 16.07 -22.83
N PHE A 79 9.81 16.10 -24.07
CA PHE A 79 11.01 16.85 -24.46
C PHE A 79 10.69 18.34 -24.58
N GLN A 80 11.49 19.17 -23.92
CA GLN A 80 11.46 20.60 -24.17
C GLN A 80 12.16 20.95 -25.49
N ALA A 81 13.28 20.29 -25.76
CA ALA A 81 14.07 20.48 -26.97
C ALA A 81 15.00 19.30 -27.25
N LEU A 82 15.29 19.11 -28.54
CA LEU A 82 16.32 18.22 -29.05
C LEU A 82 17.35 19.03 -29.85
N GLU A 83 18.61 18.90 -29.47
CA GLU A 83 19.68 19.80 -29.89
C GLU A 83 20.87 19.07 -30.55
N TRP A 84 21.52 19.76 -31.50
CA TRP A 84 22.81 19.38 -32.04
C TRP A 84 23.89 20.38 -31.63
N ILE A 85 24.92 19.86 -30.97
CA ILE A 85 25.99 20.63 -30.35
C ILE A 85 27.33 20.31 -31.05
N PRO A 86 27.68 20.97 -32.17
CA PRO A 86 28.95 20.72 -32.84
C PRO A 86 30.15 21.18 -32.00
N ARG A 87 31.26 20.47 -32.14
CA ARG A 87 32.58 20.90 -31.67
C ARG A 87 33.17 21.89 -32.67
N VAL A 88 33.48 23.10 -32.21
CA VAL A 88 34.14 24.13 -33.04
C VAL A 88 35.44 24.58 -32.38
N THR A 89 36.54 24.59 -33.11
CA THR A 89 37.82 25.12 -32.58
C THR A 89 37.90 26.63 -32.70
N HIS A 90 38.78 27.27 -31.93
CA HIS A 90 39.05 28.70 -32.03
C HIS A 90 39.29 29.17 -33.47
N ASP A 91 40.18 28.49 -34.19
CA ASP A 91 40.50 28.80 -35.59
C ASP A 91 39.28 28.73 -36.53
N GLN A 92 38.25 27.96 -36.17
CA GLN A 92 37.02 27.80 -36.95
C GLN A 92 35.96 28.84 -36.60
N ARG A 93 36.04 29.50 -35.43
CA ARG A 93 34.99 30.39 -34.89
C ARG A 93 34.49 31.42 -35.89
N THR A 94 35.39 32.24 -36.44
CA THR A 94 35.00 33.34 -37.35
C THR A 94 34.34 32.84 -38.63
N ALA A 95 34.84 31.73 -39.19
CA ALA A 95 34.25 31.13 -40.39
C ALA A 95 32.88 30.51 -40.08
N PHE A 96 32.76 29.85 -38.91
CA PHE A 96 31.54 29.23 -38.45
C PHE A 96 30.45 30.28 -38.20
N GLU A 97 30.71 31.33 -37.41
CA GLU A 97 29.75 32.42 -37.13
C GLU A 97 29.25 33.08 -38.43
N ARG A 98 30.14 33.30 -39.41
CA ARG A 98 29.77 33.82 -40.72
C ARG A 98 28.81 32.89 -41.46
N SER A 99 29.12 31.59 -41.52
CA SER A 99 28.23 30.61 -42.17
C SER A 99 26.91 30.42 -41.43
N ALA A 100 26.94 30.43 -40.10
CA ALA A 100 25.77 30.28 -39.26
C ALA A 100 24.85 31.51 -39.36
N SER A 101 25.41 32.70 -39.57
CA SER A 101 24.65 33.93 -39.81
C SER A 101 23.78 33.90 -41.06
N GLU A 102 24.10 33.05 -42.04
CA GLU A 102 23.25 32.84 -43.22
C GLU A 102 21.95 32.08 -42.86
N LEU A 103 22.00 31.22 -41.84
CA LEU A 103 20.84 30.45 -41.35
C LEU A 103 20.11 31.15 -40.20
N TYR A 104 20.85 31.86 -39.36
CA TYR A 104 20.38 32.54 -38.16
C TYR A 104 20.91 33.97 -38.13
N PRO A 105 20.13 34.97 -38.58
CA PRO A 105 20.58 36.35 -38.60
C PRO A 105 21.09 36.82 -37.22
N GLY A 106 22.33 37.32 -37.18
CA GLY A 106 22.95 37.78 -35.92
C GLY A 106 23.56 36.66 -35.07
N PHE A 107 23.75 35.46 -35.62
CA PHE A 107 24.39 34.36 -34.90
C PHE A 107 25.78 34.73 -34.40
N GLN A 108 26.01 34.54 -33.11
CA GLN A 108 27.29 34.69 -32.47
C GLN A 108 27.45 33.59 -31.42
N ILE A 109 28.67 33.10 -31.23
CA ILE A 109 28.95 32.21 -30.11
C ILE A 109 28.86 33.04 -28.83
N SER A 110 27.98 32.63 -27.92
CA SER A 110 27.61 33.38 -26.73
C SER A 110 27.82 32.58 -25.44
N GLU A 111 27.92 33.31 -24.32
CA GLU A 111 28.00 32.75 -22.97
C GLU A 111 27.27 33.65 -21.98
N ILE A 112 27.04 33.15 -20.77
CA ILE A 112 26.51 33.97 -19.68
C ILE A 112 27.67 34.64 -18.95
N SER A 113 27.60 35.96 -18.82
CA SER A 113 28.51 36.77 -17.99
C SER A 113 28.28 36.54 -16.50
N GLU A 114 29.19 37.00 -15.64
CA GLU A 114 29.02 36.95 -14.18
C GLU A 114 27.75 37.67 -13.71
N GLU A 115 27.29 38.68 -14.47
CA GLU A 115 26.04 39.41 -14.24
C GLU A 115 24.77 38.68 -14.72
N GLY A 116 24.90 37.46 -15.25
CA GLY A 116 23.77 36.66 -15.72
C GLY A 116 23.24 37.08 -17.11
N VAL A 117 23.98 37.91 -17.85
CA VAL A 117 23.58 38.43 -19.16
C VAL A 117 24.28 37.66 -20.27
N LEU A 118 23.53 37.36 -21.35
CA LEU A 118 24.07 36.72 -22.54
C LEU A 118 25.01 37.69 -23.29
N VAL A 119 26.28 37.33 -23.42
CA VAL A 119 27.34 38.10 -24.07
C VAL A 119 28.08 37.24 -25.10
N GLY A 120 28.90 37.86 -25.95
CA GLY A 120 29.78 37.10 -26.84
C GLY A 120 30.80 36.28 -26.05
N ALA A 121 30.97 35.00 -26.42
CA ALA A 121 31.83 34.10 -25.69
C ALA A 121 33.30 34.55 -25.69
N ALA A 122 33.96 34.45 -24.52
CA ALA A 122 35.40 34.64 -24.39
C ALA A 122 36.20 33.68 -25.29
N GLU A 123 37.47 33.98 -25.50
CA GLU A 123 38.35 33.11 -26.30
C GLU A 123 38.64 31.80 -25.57
N ARG A 124 38.26 30.69 -26.21
CA ARG A 124 38.57 29.30 -25.83
C ARG A 124 39.10 28.52 -27.02
N ASP A 125 39.88 27.47 -26.74
CA ASP A 125 40.41 26.55 -27.74
C ASP A 125 39.30 25.80 -28.50
N ILE A 126 38.24 25.44 -27.78
CA ILE A 126 37.10 24.65 -28.27
C ILE A 126 35.81 25.21 -27.66
N TYR A 127 34.77 25.28 -28.49
CA TYR A 127 33.41 25.65 -28.13
C TYR A 127 32.46 24.48 -28.42
N PHE A 128 31.41 24.35 -27.60
CA PHE A 128 30.32 23.39 -27.78
C PHE A 128 29.02 24.15 -27.85
N LEU A 129 28.67 24.59 -29.06
CA LEU A 129 27.61 25.56 -29.30
C LEU A 129 26.29 24.89 -29.65
N VAL A 130 25.17 25.40 -29.15
CA VAL A 130 23.84 24.99 -29.62
C VAL A 130 23.64 25.48 -31.05
N PHE A 131 23.63 24.57 -32.03
CA PHE A 131 23.57 24.94 -33.45
C PHE A 131 22.20 24.65 -34.09
N TYR A 132 21.66 23.47 -33.82
CA TYR A 132 20.27 23.13 -34.15
C TYR A 132 19.51 22.88 -32.87
N ILE A 133 18.29 23.39 -32.80
CA ILE A 133 17.37 23.24 -31.69
C ILE A 133 15.94 23.18 -32.22
N GLU A 134 15.21 22.16 -31.79
CA GLU A 134 13.82 21.98 -32.14
C GLU A 134 13.00 21.55 -30.92
N PRO A 135 11.81 22.12 -30.69
CA PRO A 135 11.25 23.25 -31.45
C PRO A 135 12.07 24.53 -31.27
N THR A 136 12.24 25.31 -32.34
CA THR A 136 12.93 26.61 -32.25
C THR A 136 12.10 27.63 -31.49
N ASP A 137 10.78 27.62 -31.67
CA ASP A 137 9.85 28.55 -31.03
C ASP A 137 9.95 28.41 -29.50
N GLY A 138 10.32 29.50 -28.82
CA GLY A 138 10.49 29.54 -27.37
C GLY A 138 11.85 29.07 -26.86
N ASN A 139 12.75 28.61 -27.75
CA ASN A 139 14.12 28.21 -27.40
C ASN A 139 15.20 29.01 -28.17
N GLU A 140 14.83 30.14 -28.79
CA GLU A 140 15.70 30.90 -29.70
C GLU A 140 16.94 31.46 -28.99
N SER A 141 16.84 31.77 -27.69
CA SER A 141 17.96 32.34 -26.95
C SER A 141 19.07 31.33 -26.66
N ALA A 142 18.80 30.03 -26.81
CA ALA A 142 19.82 29.01 -26.64
C ALA A 142 20.75 28.93 -27.87
N LEU A 143 20.31 29.38 -29.04
CA LEU A 143 21.11 29.35 -30.27
C LEU A 143 22.44 30.10 -30.10
N GLY A 144 23.54 29.41 -30.42
CA GLY A 144 24.89 29.94 -30.29
C GLY A 144 25.47 29.90 -28.88
N PHE A 145 24.70 29.48 -27.87
CA PHE A 145 25.20 29.35 -26.50
C PHE A 145 26.28 28.26 -26.40
N ASP A 146 27.46 28.61 -25.87
CA ASP A 146 28.56 27.70 -25.59
C ASP A 146 28.31 26.95 -24.28
N LEU A 147 27.90 25.68 -24.37
CA LEU A 147 27.60 24.84 -23.22
C LEU A 147 28.82 24.60 -22.33
N ALA A 148 30.05 24.72 -22.84
CA ALA A 148 31.25 24.56 -22.01
C ALA A 148 31.63 25.83 -21.21
N SER A 149 30.95 26.95 -21.41
CA SER A 149 31.15 28.16 -20.59
C SER A 149 30.71 27.94 -19.13
N GLU A 150 29.69 27.09 -18.90
CA GLU A 150 29.16 26.74 -17.59
C GLU A 150 29.83 25.49 -17.01
N MET A 151 30.28 25.54 -15.75
CA MET A 151 31.07 24.47 -15.14
C MET A 151 30.31 23.12 -15.11
N GLY A 152 29.04 23.11 -14.68
CA GLY A 152 28.25 21.88 -14.59
C GLY A 152 28.03 21.21 -15.95
N ARG A 153 27.74 22.00 -16.98
CA ARG A 153 27.58 21.51 -18.36
C ARG A 153 28.90 21.02 -18.94
N ARG A 154 30.00 21.74 -18.70
CA ARG A 154 31.34 21.36 -19.16
C ARG A 154 31.77 20.01 -18.59
N VAL A 155 31.55 19.75 -17.29
CA VAL A 155 31.87 18.46 -16.66
C VAL A 155 31.09 17.32 -17.32
N ALA A 156 29.79 17.48 -17.54
CA ALA A 156 28.96 16.47 -18.20
C ALA A 156 29.40 16.20 -19.65
N LEU A 157 29.73 17.24 -20.43
CA LEU A 157 30.27 17.11 -21.78
C LEU A 157 31.59 16.35 -21.80
N GLU A 158 32.51 16.67 -20.89
CA GLU A 158 33.80 16.01 -20.76
C GLU A 158 33.64 14.53 -20.35
N GLN A 159 32.71 14.23 -19.44
CA GLN A 159 32.40 12.86 -19.00
C GLN A 159 31.79 12.01 -20.11
N ALA A 160 30.83 12.57 -20.86
CA ALA A 160 30.26 11.92 -22.04
C ALA A 160 31.34 11.63 -23.09
N ARG A 161 32.16 12.63 -23.42
CA ARG A 161 33.29 12.49 -24.36
C ARG A 161 34.33 11.46 -23.92
N ASP A 162 34.72 11.48 -22.65
CA ASP A 162 35.84 10.66 -22.20
C ASP A 162 35.40 9.22 -21.89
N SER A 163 34.13 8.98 -21.55
CA SER A 163 33.58 7.63 -21.36
C SER A 163 33.10 6.98 -22.65
N GLY A 164 32.66 7.78 -23.64
CA GLY A 164 31.94 7.28 -24.81
C GLY A 164 30.48 6.89 -24.53
N GLN A 165 30.00 7.12 -23.31
CA GLN A 165 28.62 6.88 -22.89
C GLN A 165 27.85 8.20 -22.83
N SER A 166 26.54 8.10 -22.67
CA SER A 166 25.69 9.23 -22.33
C SER A 166 26.11 9.82 -20.97
N SER A 167 25.82 11.10 -20.75
CA SER A 167 25.97 11.77 -19.45
C SER A 167 24.83 12.77 -19.26
N THR A 168 24.50 13.12 -18.03
CA THR A 168 23.59 14.20 -17.65
C THR A 168 24.36 15.27 -16.91
N SER A 169 23.87 16.50 -16.95
CA SER A 169 24.31 17.53 -16.00
C SER A 169 23.53 17.40 -14.70
N ASP A 170 24.08 17.96 -13.62
CA ASP A 170 23.31 18.31 -12.42
C ASP A 170 22.05 19.10 -12.83
N PRO A 171 20.93 19.01 -12.10
CA PRO A 171 19.72 19.75 -12.41
C PRO A 171 20.02 21.24 -12.49
N LEU A 172 19.77 21.81 -13.68
CA LEU A 172 20.03 23.20 -13.96
C LEU A 172 18.72 23.98 -13.90
N LYS A 173 18.81 25.23 -13.48
CA LYS A 173 17.85 26.24 -13.94
C LYS A 173 18.19 26.56 -15.38
N LEU A 174 17.26 26.34 -16.30
CA LEU A 174 17.49 26.69 -17.69
C LEU A 174 17.57 28.21 -17.84
N VAL A 175 18.30 28.66 -18.86
CA VAL A 175 18.48 30.09 -19.20
C VAL A 175 17.13 30.77 -19.47
N GLN A 176 16.05 29.99 -19.68
CA GLN A 176 14.69 30.47 -19.92
C GLN A 176 13.63 29.80 -19.03
N GLU A 177 13.96 29.47 -17.78
CA GLU A 177 12.97 28.86 -16.89
C GLU A 177 12.14 29.89 -16.12
N VAL A 178 10.87 30.05 -16.52
CA VAL A 178 9.93 30.99 -15.89
C VAL A 178 9.27 30.42 -14.63
N ASN A 179 9.23 29.08 -14.49
CA ASN A 179 8.41 28.38 -13.49
C ASN A 179 9.16 27.55 -12.43
N GLY A 180 10.50 27.44 -12.50
CA GLY A 180 11.32 26.81 -11.46
C GLY A 180 11.18 25.28 -11.30
N ALA A 181 10.74 24.58 -12.34
CA ALA A 181 10.78 23.12 -12.44
C ALA A 181 12.16 22.63 -12.94
N ALA A 182 12.94 22.04 -12.02
CA ALA A 182 14.26 21.48 -12.29
C ALA A 182 14.34 20.72 -13.63
N ALA A 183 15.28 21.14 -14.47
CA ALA A 183 15.55 20.54 -15.76
C ALA A 183 16.89 19.83 -15.76
N PHE A 184 17.04 18.83 -16.63
CA PHE A 184 18.32 18.17 -16.85
C PHE A 184 18.59 18.05 -18.35
N LEU A 185 19.88 18.00 -18.68
CA LEU A 185 20.37 17.86 -20.05
C LEU A 185 20.98 16.48 -20.21
N LEU A 186 20.60 15.73 -21.24
CA LEU A 186 21.20 14.44 -21.58
C LEU A 186 22.10 14.58 -22.80
N TYR A 187 23.39 14.33 -22.62
CA TYR A 187 24.43 14.44 -23.64
C TYR A 187 24.77 13.05 -24.19
N VAL A 188 24.73 12.90 -25.52
CA VAL A 188 25.22 11.70 -26.21
C VAL A 188 26.37 12.10 -27.15
N PRO A 189 27.60 11.60 -26.93
CA PRO A 189 28.75 12.01 -27.72
C PRO A 189 28.72 11.40 -29.12
N VAL A 190 29.07 12.20 -30.13
CA VAL A 190 29.13 11.77 -31.53
C VAL A 190 30.57 11.80 -32.01
N TYR A 191 31.10 10.63 -32.35
CA TYR A 191 32.46 10.47 -32.88
C TYR A 191 32.48 10.20 -34.37
N GLU A 192 33.57 10.58 -35.02
CA GLU A 192 33.91 10.18 -36.36
C GLU A 192 34.22 8.67 -36.44
N GLY A 193 33.78 8.00 -37.52
CA GLY A 193 33.95 6.56 -37.72
C GLY A 193 32.78 5.73 -37.18
N VAL A 194 32.77 4.41 -37.38
CA VAL A 194 31.62 3.55 -37.03
C VAL A 194 31.44 3.41 -35.52
N GLU A 195 32.52 3.13 -34.79
CA GLU A 195 32.51 2.93 -33.34
C GLU A 195 33.24 4.04 -32.59
N PRO A 196 32.86 4.33 -31.33
CA PRO A 196 33.65 5.20 -30.46
C PRO A 196 35.10 4.71 -30.33
N PRO A 197 36.10 5.60 -30.44
CA PRO A 197 37.49 5.22 -30.21
C PRO A 197 37.69 4.56 -28.84
N ALA A 198 38.55 3.54 -28.76
CA ALA A 198 38.78 2.80 -27.51
C ALA A 198 39.52 3.61 -26.44
N SER A 199 40.42 4.51 -26.84
CA SER A 199 41.18 5.35 -25.92
C SER A 199 40.52 6.71 -25.70
N VAL A 200 40.68 7.27 -24.50
CA VAL A 200 40.21 8.63 -24.15
C VAL A 200 40.79 9.66 -25.11
N VAL A 201 42.09 9.59 -25.41
CA VAL A 201 42.76 10.49 -26.37
C VAL A 201 42.13 10.37 -27.76
N GLY A 202 41.83 9.15 -28.21
CA GLY A 202 41.15 8.91 -29.47
C GLY A 202 39.75 9.54 -29.50
N ARG A 203 38.97 9.39 -28.41
CA ARG A 203 37.63 9.97 -28.28
C ARG A 203 37.68 11.49 -28.33
N ARG A 204 38.61 12.12 -27.61
CA ARG A 204 38.83 13.57 -27.63
C ARG A 204 39.14 14.10 -29.02
N ASN A 205 40.03 13.42 -29.75
CA ASN A 205 40.48 13.86 -31.07
C ASN A 205 39.44 13.67 -32.17
N ARG A 206 38.57 12.66 -32.04
CA ARG A 206 37.57 12.30 -33.07
C ARG A 206 36.14 12.71 -32.72
N LEU A 207 35.96 13.54 -31.69
CA LEU A 207 34.66 14.07 -31.32
C LEU A 207 34.17 15.07 -32.38
N LEU A 208 32.99 14.84 -32.92
CA LEU A 208 32.28 15.75 -33.84
C LEU A 208 31.39 16.73 -33.07
N GLY A 209 30.83 16.30 -31.94
CA GLY A 209 29.87 17.08 -31.16
C GLY A 209 29.03 16.17 -30.26
N PHE A 210 27.86 16.66 -29.86
CA PHE A 210 26.89 15.94 -29.05
C PHE A 210 25.48 16.08 -29.61
N ALA A 211 24.72 14.99 -29.58
CA ALA A 211 23.27 15.09 -29.59
C ALA A 211 22.81 15.32 -28.15
N LEU A 212 21.83 16.19 -27.96
CA LEU A 212 21.38 16.60 -26.64
C LEU A 212 19.85 16.58 -26.55
N GLY A 213 19.33 16.13 -25.41
CA GLY A 213 17.92 16.28 -25.03
C GLY A 213 17.76 17.18 -23.81
N VAL A 214 16.77 18.06 -23.84
CA VAL A 214 16.38 18.96 -22.75
C VAL A 214 15.07 18.48 -22.14
N PHE A 215 15.07 18.25 -20.83
CA PHE A 215 13.94 17.65 -20.12
C PHE A 215 13.59 18.41 -18.85
N HIS A 216 12.29 18.54 -18.58
CA HIS A 216 11.80 18.87 -17.25
C HIS A 216 11.52 17.59 -16.47
N ILE A 217 12.06 17.48 -15.25
CA ILE A 217 11.83 16.29 -14.41
C ILE A 217 10.34 16.13 -14.11
N ASN A 218 9.62 17.25 -13.93
CA ASN A 218 8.17 17.25 -13.73
C ASN A 218 7.42 16.57 -14.87
N ASP A 219 7.67 17.00 -16.10
CA ASP A 219 6.90 16.54 -17.27
C ASP A 219 7.22 15.07 -17.56
N MET A 220 8.49 14.68 -17.42
CA MET A 220 8.92 13.28 -17.51
C MET A 220 8.20 12.40 -16.47
N VAL A 221 8.18 12.79 -15.20
CA VAL A 221 7.58 11.95 -14.15
C VAL A 221 6.07 11.89 -14.32
N GLU A 222 5.40 13.01 -14.62
CA GLU A 222 3.95 13.04 -14.84
C GLU A 222 3.56 12.20 -16.07
N GLU A 223 4.32 12.27 -17.16
CA GLU A 223 4.11 11.44 -18.35
C GLU A 223 4.29 9.95 -18.03
N ALA A 224 5.37 9.60 -17.33
CA ALA A 224 5.67 8.21 -16.95
C ALA A 224 4.55 7.57 -16.12
N ILE A 225 3.98 8.31 -15.16
CA ILE A 225 2.93 7.79 -14.28
C ILE A 225 1.52 7.97 -14.83
N SER A 226 1.33 8.73 -15.91
CA SER A 226 0.01 9.04 -16.50
C SER A 226 -0.75 7.79 -16.95
N ILE A 227 -0.02 6.76 -17.41
CA ILE A 227 -0.57 5.48 -17.85
C ILE A 227 -0.97 4.57 -16.68
N LEU A 228 -0.51 4.87 -15.47
CA LEU A 228 -0.74 4.05 -14.29
C LEU A 228 -2.04 4.46 -13.58
N LYS A 229 -2.71 3.48 -12.96
CA LYS A 229 -3.86 3.80 -12.10
C LYS A 229 -3.37 4.59 -10.88
N PRO A 230 -4.03 5.72 -10.55
CA PRO A 230 -3.77 6.43 -9.30
C PRO A 230 -3.97 5.50 -8.08
N ARG A 231 -2.97 5.42 -7.19
CA ARG A 231 -2.97 4.56 -5.99
C ARG A 231 -2.41 5.27 -4.74
N GLY A 232 -2.60 6.58 -4.63
CA GLY A 232 -2.20 7.31 -3.41
C GLY A 232 -0.71 7.21 -3.06
N ILE A 233 0.19 7.39 -4.04
CA ILE A 233 1.64 7.34 -3.82
C ILE A 233 2.24 8.73 -4.06
N ASP A 234 2.97 9.22 -3.07
CA ASP A 234 3.86 10.38 -3.20
C ASP A 234 5.23 9.90 -3.71
N ILE A 235 5.89 10.73 -4.53
CA ILE A 235 7.19 10.40 -5.14
C ILE A 235 8.12 11.59 -4.94
N TRP A 236 9.38 11.35 -4.62
CA TRP A 236 10.43 12.35 -4.73
C TRP A 236 11.70 11.73 -5.30
N ILE A 237 12.52 12.56 -5.94
CA ILE A 237 13.80 12.15 -6.51
C ILE A 237 14.88 12.92 -5.77
N ASP A 238 15.83 12.18 -5.22
CA ASP A 238 17.03 12.73 -4.63
C ASP A 238 18.23 12.45 -5.55
N GLU A 239 19.06 13.46 -5.78
CA GLU A 239 20.36 13.29 -6.43
C GLU A 239 21.46 13.28 -5.38
N ARG A 240 22.47 12.43 -5.59
CA ARG A 240 23.65 12.41 -4.74
C ARG A 240 24.69 13.38 -5.27
N SER A 241 24.95 14.45 -4.50
CA SER A 241 26.03 15.41 -4.75
C SER A 241 27.41 14.73 -4.72
N GLN A 242 28.42 15.39 -5.30
CA GLN A 242 29.82 15.00 -5.22
C GLN A 242 30.33 14.88 -3.77
N ASP A 243 29.77 15.67 -2.86
CA ASP A 243 30.07 15.60 -1.41
C ASP A 243 29.37 14.43 -0.69
N GLY A 244 28.55 13.67 -1.43
CA GLY A 244 27.83 12.50 -0.94
C GLY A 244 26.49 12.79 -0.28
N GLU A 245 26.10 14.07 -0.15
CA GLU A 245 24.79 14.49 0.36
C GLU A 245 23.67 14.23 -0.67
N LEU A 246 22.48 13.87 -0.17
CA LEU A 246 21.28 13.72 -0.98
C LEU A 246 20.53 15.06 -1.03
N GLN A 247 20.30 15.57 -2.23
CA GLN A 247 19.50 16.77 -2.47
C GLN A 247 18.24 16.39 -3.23
N GLN A 248 17.08 16.83 -2.73
CA GLN A 248 15.81 16.56 -3.39
C GLN A 248 15.66 17.48 -4.60
N ILE A 249 15.58 16.89 -5.79
CA ILE A 249 15.51 17.60 -7.07
C ILE A 249 14.07 17.66 -7.62
N TYR A 250 13.19 16.80 -7.13
CA TYR A 250 11.79 16.74 -7.55
C TYR A 250 10.86 16.17 -6.47
N ARG A 251 9.59 16.57 -6.51
CA ARG A 251 8.53 16.00 -5.67
C ARG A 251 7.16 16.01 -6.37
N HIS A 252 6.55 14.84 -6.44
CA HIS A 252 5.16 14.61 -6.80
C HIS A 252 4.32 14.38 -5.54
N GLN A 253 3.16 15.03 -5.47
CA GLN A 253 2.15 14.79 -4.44
C GLN A 253 0.92 14.13 -5.05
N SER A 254 0.46 13.03 -4.44
CA SER A 254 -0.66 12.28 -4.97
C SER A 254 -1.95 13.08 -4.93
N ARG A 255 -2.68 13.11 -6.05
CA ARG A 255 -3.98 13.79 -6.18
C ARG A 255 -5.12 13.10 -5.41
N ILE A 256 -4.89 11.89 -4.91
CA ILE A 256 -5.88 11.11 -4.13
C ILE A 256 -5.76 11.37 -2.62
N ALA A 257 -4.78 12.16 -2.17
CA ALA A 257 -4.67 12.54 -0.77
C ALA A 257 -6.00 13.08 -0.23
N SER A 258 -6.49 12.49 0.86
CA SER A 258 -7.72 12.96 1.49
C SER A 258 -7.56 14.43 1.91
N GLN A 259 -8.57 15.26 1.63
CA GLN A 259 -8.55 16.73 1.79
C GLN A 259 -8.38 17.25 3.25
N SER A 260 -8.01 16.39 4.18
CA SER A 260 -7.78 16.75 5.58
C SER A 260 -6.57 16.00 6.11
N ILE A 261 -5.39 16.64 6.01
CA ILE A 261 -4.43 16.90 7.08
C ILE A 261 -3.17 17.48 6.43
N ARG A 262 -3.03 18.81 6.57
CA ARG A 262 -1.74 19.51 6.47
C ARG A 262 -0.95 19.14 7.73
N ALA A 263 -0.32 17.97 7.78
CA ALA A 263 0.73 17.67 8.76
C ALA A 263 1.45 16.36 8.41
N MET A 264 2.78 16.44 8.40
CA MET A 264 3.72 15.32 8.55
C MET A 264 3.90 14.40 7.34
N ALA A 265 4.48 14.98 6.28
CA ALA A 265 5.54 14.28 5.55
C ALA A 265 6.76 14.09 6.46
N SER A 266 6.64 13.23 7.47
CA SER A 266 7.74 12.72 8.31
C SER A 266 7.14 11.83 9.40
N SER A 267 7.12 10.49 9.22
CA SER A 267 7.41 9.51 10.30
C SER A 267 6.77 8.13 10.14
N ASP A 268 5.94 7.84 9.14
CA ASP A 268 5.49 6.45 8.96
C ASP A 268 6.54 5.66 8.16
N ALA A 269 7.68 5.35 8.82
CA ALA A 269 8.79 4.56 8.28
C ALA A 269 8.40 3.12 7.86
N ARG A 270 7.11 2.77 7.98
CA ARG A 270 6.55 1.45 7.67
C ARG A 270 6.37 1.23 6.17
N PHE A 271 6.09 2.28 5.39
CA PHE A 271 5.87 2.19 3.95
C PHE A 271 6.74 3.22 3.23
N VAL A 272 7.99 2.85 2.99
CA VAL A 272 8.91 3.63 2.16
C VAL A 272 9.64 2.66 1.27
N LYS A 273 9.51 2.84 -0.04
CA LYS A 273 10.30 2.11 -1.03
C LYS A 273 11.19 3.11 -1.75
N ALA A 274 12.47 2.80 -1.80
CA ALA A 274 13.47 3.61 -2.46
C ALA A 274 14.35 2.73 -3.33
N GLU A 275 14.57 3.15 -4.58
CA GLU A 275 15.50 2.51 -5.49
C GLU A 275 16.45 3.54 -6.08
N THR A 276 17.72 3.15 -6.20
CA THR A 276 18.73 3.96 -6.86
C THR A 276 18.86 3.51 -8.29
N ILE A 277 18.62 4.43 -9.22
CA ILE A 277 18.81 4.21 -10.64
C ILE A 277 20.06 4.92 -11.12
N LYS A 278 20.76 4.28 -12.05
CA LYS A 278 21.88 4.90 -12.75
C LYS A 278 21.32 5.76 -13.85
N VAL A 279 21.45 7.07 -13.70
CA VAL A 279 21.22 8.02 -14.78
C VAL A 279 22.56 8.27 -15.43
N ALA A 280 22.58 8.48 -16.74
CA ALA A 280 23.82 8.65 -17.48
C ALA A 280 24.69 9.71 -16.79
N GLY A 281 25.81 9.34 -16.15
CA GLY A 281 26.67 10.30 -15.44
C GLY A 281 26.40 10.54 -13.94
N GLY A 282 25.31 10.03 -13.36
CA GLY A 282 24.96 10.19 -11.94
C GLY A 282 24.11 9.06 -11.35
N GLU A 283 23.72 9.20 -10.09
CA GLU A 283 22.80 8.27 -9.42
C GLU A 283 21.62 9.04 -8.85
N TRP A 284 20.41 8.68 -9.28
CA TRP A 284 19.17 9.23 -8.73
C TRP A 284 18.52 8.20 -7.84
N ARG A 285 18.09 8.63 -6.67
CA ARG A 285 17.32 7.83 -5.73
C ARG A 285 15.86 8.22 -5.85
N ILE A 286 15.07 7.34 -6.44
CA ILE A 286 13.61 7.51 -6.51
C ILE A 286 13.04 6.96 -5.22
N VAL A 287 12.30 7.78 -4.49
CA VAL A 287 11.68 7.40 -3.22
C VAL A 287 10.17 7.57 -3.34
N THR A 288 9.46 6.59 -2.78
CA THR A 288 8.01 6.54 -2.79
C THR A 288 7.49 6.33 -1.37
N ALA A 289 6.38 6.97 -1.06
CA ALA A 289 5.68 6.84 0.21
C ALA A 289 4.16 6.89 0.00
N PRO A 290 3.36 6.33 0.92
CA PRO A 290 1.92 6.44 0.84
C PRO A 290 1.49 7.90 1.05
N ALA A 291 0.53 8.34 0.25
CA ALA A 291 -0.22 9.55 0.52
C ALA A 291 -1.05 9.35 1.81
N SER A 292 -1.18 10.43 2.59
CA SER A 292 -1.90 10.40 3.87
C SER A 292 -3.33 9.86 3.71
N GLY A 293 -3.70 8.90 4.57
CA GLY A 293 -5.03 8.28 4.61
C GLY A 293 -5.31 7.23 3.54
N TYR A 294 -4.40 6.95 2.59
CA TYR A 294 -4.64 5.93 1.55
C TYR A 294 -4.27 4.51 2.01
N PHE A 295 -3.12 4.35 2.66
CA PHE A 295 -2.61 3.07 3.16
C PHE A 295 -2.79 2.94 4.68
N GLU A 296 -3.97 3.29 5.17
CA GLU A 296 -4.33 3.11 6.58
C GLU A 296 -5.23 1.89 6.74
N PRO A 297 -4.97 1.02 7.75
CA PRO A 297 -5.88 -0.09 8.07
C PRO A 297 -7.26 0.49 8.36
N GLN A 298 -8.24 0.10 7.55
CA GLN A 298 -9.62 0.43 7.84
C GLN A 298 -10.11 -0.64 8.79
N LEU A 299 -10.29 -0.28 10.07
CA LEU A 299 -10.94 -1.15 11.05
C LEU A 299 -12.32 -1.56 10.50
N GLY A 300 -12.34 -2.69 9.80
CA GLY A 300 -13.52 -3.16 9.10
C GLY A 300 -14.63 -3.47 10.10
N TYR A 301 -15.87 -3.53 9.61
CA TYR A 301 -17.03 -3.98 10.39
C TYR A 301 -16.77 -5.30 11.14
N ALA A 302 -15.83 -6.12 10.67
CA ALA A 302 -15.35 -7.34 11.32
C ALA A 302 -14.90 -7.13 12.78
N ALA A 303 -14.17 -6.06 13.10
CA ALA A 303 -13.72 -5.80 14.47
C ALA A 303 -14.91 -5.54 15.42
N TRP A 304 -15.90 -4.78 14.96
CA TRP A 304 -17.14 -4.53 15.70
C TRP A 304 -17.99 -5.79 15.83
N VAL A 305 -18.12 -6.59 14.77
CA VAL A 305 -18.84 -7.87 14.80
C VAL A 305 -18.21 -8.84 15.79
N LEU A 306 -16.88 -8.92 15.84
CA LEU A 306 -16.15 -9.76 16.79
C LEU A 306 -16.32 -9.29 18.23
N LEU A 307 -16.23 -7.98 18.49
CA LEU A 307 -16.41 -7.42 19.82
C LEU A 307 -17.84 -7.65 20.32
N VAL A 308 -18.83 -7.25 19.52
CA VAL A 308 -20.26 -7.37 19.86
C VAL A 308 -20.64 -8.84 19.97
N GLY A 309 -20.23 -9.67 19.01
CA GLY A 309 -20.46 -11.11 19.02
C GLY A 309 -19.86 -11.81 20.24
N GLY A 310 -18.65 -11.39 20.67
CA GLY A 310 -18.01 -11.92 21.87
C GLY A 310 -18.76 -11.56 23.16
N VAL A 311 -19.27 -10.32 23.26
CA VAL A 311 -20.09 -9.89 24.39
C VAL A 311 -21.41 -10.68 24.43
N PHE A 312 -22.11 -10.80 23.31
CA PHE A 312 -23.37 -11.56 23.24
C PHE A 312 -23.18 -13.05 23.53
N THR A 313 -22.12 -13.66 23.00
CA THR A 313 -21.82 -15.08 23.27
C THR A 313 -21.49 -15.29 24.74
N THR A 314 -20.71 -14.39 25.35
CA THR A 314 -20.38 -14.47 26.78
C THR A 314 -21.63 -14.28 27.64
N LEU A 315 -22.48 -13.31 27.31
CA LEU A 315 -23.75 -13.08 28.01
C LEU A 315 -24.69 -14.28 27.86
N PHE A 316 -24.78 -14.87 26.68
CA PHE A 316 -25.60 -16.04 26.42
C PHE A 316 -25.13 -17.25 27.25
N ILE A 317 -23.82 -17.52 27.30
CA ILE A 317 -23.26 -18.58 28.14
C ILE A 317 -23.52 -18.29 29.63
N ALA A 318 -23.35 -17.05 30.08
CA ALA A 318 -23.59 -16.66 31.46
C ALA A 318 -25.07 -16.84 31.86
N ILE A 319 -26.00 -16.40 31.00
CA ILE A 319 -27.44 -16.59 31.20
C ILE A 319 -27.78 -18.07 31.21
N TYR A 320 -27.22 -18.85 30.29
CA TYR A 320 -27.44 -20.29 30.23
C TYR A 320 -26.98 -20.98 31.51
N VAL A 321 -25.74 -20.74 31.95
CA VAL A 321 -25.19 -21.30 33.19
C VAL A 321 -26.00 -20.84 34.41
N TYR A 322 -26.38 -19.57 34.48
CA TYR A 322 -27.22 -19.05 35.56
C TYR A 322 -28.59 -19.72 35.59
N SER A 323 -29.24 -19.88 34.43
CA SER A 323 -30.53 -20.54 34.32
C SER A 323 -30.47 -22.02 34.71
N TRP A 324 -29.39 -22.70 34.34
CA TRP A 324 -29.13 -24.08 34.71
C TRP A 324 -28.88 -24.23 36.22
N GLN A 325 -28.05 -23.37 36.81
CA GLN A 325 -27.85 -23.35 38.28
C GLN A 325 -29.14 -23.08 39.03
N ARG A 326 -29.99 -22.18 38.53
CA ARG A 326 -31.30 -21.88 39.13
C ARG A 326 -32.24 -23.09 39.07
N GLN A 327 -32.32 -23.78 37.93
CA GLN A 327 -33.13 -25.00 37.81
C GLN A 327 -32.63 -26.10 38.75
N PHE A 328 -31.32 -26.30 38.80
CA PHE A 328 -30.72 -27.31 39.67
C PHE A 328 -31.01 -27.04 41.16
N ARG A 329 -30.88 -25.77 41.60
CA ARG A 329 -31.23 -25.36 42.97
C ARG A 329 -32.73 -25.54 43.28
N ALA A 330 -33.60 -25.17 42.35
CA ALA A 330 -35.05 -25.33 42.54
C ALA A 330 -35.46 -26.79 42.72
N THR A 331 -34.84 -27.73 41.98
CA THR A 331 -35.05 -29.16 42.17
C THR A 331 -34.59 -29.61 43.56
N GLN A 332 -33.40 -29.18 44.01
CA GLN A 332 -32.90 -29.54 45.33
C GLN A 332 -33.76 -28.97 46.46
N GLU A 333 -34.18 -27.71 46.39
CA GLU A 333 -35.07 -27.11 47.40
C GLU A 333 -36.43 -27.82 47.45
N SER A 334 -36.99 -28.20 46.29
CA SER A 334 -38.23 -28.97 46.21
C SER A 334 -38.08 -30.35 46.85
N ASP A 335 -36.99 -31.06 46.57
CA ASP A 335 -36.71 -32.38 47.14
C ASP A 335 -36.48 -32.32 48.66
N GLU A 336 -35.73 -31.31 49.14
CA GLU A 336 -35.50 -31.11 50.58
C GLU A 336 -36.77 -30.70 51.32
N HIS A 337 -37.57 -29.79 50.76
CA HIS A 337 -38.83 -29.38 51.36
C HIS A 337 -39.84 -30.53 51.40
N PHE A 338 -39.94 -31.30 50.31
CA PHE A 338 -40.73 -32.53 50.28
C PHE A 338 -40.25 -33.52 51.34
N ARG A 339 -38.95 -33.80 51.42
CA ARG A 339 -38.39 -34.74 52.40
C ARG A 339 -38.62 -34.26 53.83
N TYR A 340 -38.49 -32.95 54.09
CA TYR A 340 -38.77 -32.38 55.40
C TYR A 340 -40.23 -32.54 55.81
N LEU A 341 -41.18 -32.21 54.91
CA LEU A 341 -42.60 -32.38 55.17
C LEU A 341 -42.95 -33.86 55.34
N PHE A 342 -42.44 -34.71 54.44
CA PHE A 342 -42.66 -36.15 54.45
C PHE A 342 -42.19 -36.80 55.75
N GLU A 343 -40.99 -36.45 56.24
CA GLU A 343 -40.41 -37.04 57.45
C GLU A 343 -41.02 -36.48 58.76
N ASN A 344 -41.48 -35.22 58.78
CA ASN A 344 -41.96 -34.56 60.02
C ASN A 344 -43.48 -34.47 60.18
N MET A 345 -44.26 -34.85 59.16
CA MET A 345 -45.71 -34.82 59.24
C MET A 345 -46.26 -35.85 60.26
N ALA A 346 -47.31 -35.46 60.99
CA ALA A 346 -47.90 -36.28 62.05
C ALA A 346 -48.78 -37.43 61.53
N GLN A 347 -49.26 -37.33 60.29
CA GLN A 347 -50.03 -38.39 59.62
C GLN A 347 -49.07 -39.38 58.96
N GLY A 348 -49.39 -40.67 59.10
CA GLY A 348 -48.67 -41.72 58.40
C GLY A 348 -48.99 -41.69 56.91
N VAL A 349 -47.96 -41.62 56.06
CA VAL A 349 -48.09 -41.70 54.60
C VAL A 349 -47.19 -42.80 54.07
N VAL A 350 -47.77 -43.59 53.18
CA VAL A 350 -47.09 -44.66 52.46
C VAL A 350 -47.29 -44.43 50.95
N TYR A 351 -46.21 -44.49 50.19
CA TYR A 351 -46.25 -44.57 48.73
C TYR A 351 -46.32 -46.03 48.32
N GLN A 352 -47.18 -46.33 47.34
CA GLN A 352 -47.38 -47.67 46.84
C GLN A 352 -47.04 -47.69 45.35
N ASN A 353 -46.47 -48.78 44.86
CA ASN A 353 -46.35 -49.01 43.43
C ASN A 353 -47.69 -49.44 42.82
N VAL A 354 -47.73 -49.66 41.50
CA VAL A 354 -48.96 -50.02 40.78
C VAL A 354 -49.54 -51.38 41.21
N GLU A 355 -48.72 -52.25 41.81
CA GLU A 355 -49.13 -53.52 42.41
C GLU A 355 -49.53 -53.42 43.89
N GLY A 356 -49.66 -52.21 44.47
CA GLY A 356 -50.12 -52.01 45.85
C GLY A 356 -49.07 -52.26 46.94
N ASN A 357 -47.82 -52.53 46.57
CA ASN A 357 -46.70 -52.71 47.50
C ASN A 357 -46.12 -51.37 47.92
N ILE A 358 -45.85 -51.21 49.22
CA ILE A 358 -45.28 -49.97 49.75
C ILE A 358 -43.82 -49.81 49.30
N THR A 359 -43.51 -48.68 48.68
CA THR A 359 -42.17 -48.32 48.17
C THR A 359 -41.46 -47.28 49.02
N ALA A 360 -42.21 -46.43 49.72
CA ALA A 360 -41.69 -45.49 50.71
C ALA A 360 -42.72 -45.25 51.79
N ASN A 361 -42.26 -44.97 53.00
CA ASN A 361 -43.10 -44.65 54.15
C ASN A 361 -42.39 -43.59 55.01
N ASN A 362 -43.17 -42.82 55.75
CA ASN A 362 -42.64 -41.81 56.66
C ASN A 362 -42.62 -42.29 58.13
N PRO A 363 -41.87 -41.62 59.02
CA PRO A 363 -41.76 -42.02 60.43
C PRO A 363 -43.08 -42.02 61.21
N ALA A 364 -44.09 -41.24 60.77
CA ALA A 364 -45.42 -41.32 61.37
C ALA A 364 -46.15 -42.61 61.00
N ALA A 365 -46.00 -43.13 59.78
CA ALA A 365 -46.57 -44.41 59.38
C ALA A 365 -45.94 -45.55 60.17
N GLU A 366 -44.61 -45.53 60.36
CA GLU A 366 -43.90 -46.50 61.22
C GLU A 366 -44.47 -46.50 62.65
N ARG A 367 -44.67 -45.31 63.24
CA ARG A 367 -45.24 -45.18 64.60
C ARG A 367 -46.69 -45.61 64.72
N ILE A 368 -47.53 -45.26 63.73
CA ILE A 368 -48.97 -45.58 63.74
C ILE A 368 -49.19 -47.08 63.51
N LEU A 369 -48.43 -47.66 62.58
CA LEU A 369 -48.56 -49.08 62.22
C LEU A 369 -47.71 -50.00 63.11
N GLY A 370 -46.78 -49.44 63.90
CA GLY A 370 -45.94 -50.20 64.84
C GLY A 370 -44.93 -51.12 64.15
N LEU A 371 -44.47 -50.76 62.95
CA LEU A 371 -43.58 -51.56 62.10
C LEU A 371 -42.40 -50.70 61.64
N GLU A 372 -41.21 -51.29 61.57
CA GLU A 372 -40.03 -50.57 61.06
C GLU A 372 -40.09 -50.40 59.54
N ARG A 373 -39.39 -49.37 59.02
CA ARG A 373 -39.32 -49.08 57.57
C ARG A 373 -39.00 -50.28 56.69
N THR A 374 -38.08 -51.16 57.13
CA THR A 374 -37.64 -52.37 56.42
C THR A 374 -38.72 -53.45 56.39
N GLU A 375 -39.60 -53.46 57.40
CA GLU A 375 -40.73 -54.36 57.48
C GLU A 375 -41.91 -53.85 56.65
N LEU A 376 -42.12 -52.52 56.58
CA LEU A 376 -43.19 -51.90 55.80
C LEU A 376 -42.89 -51.88 54.29
N ASN A 377 -41.65 -51.60 53.89
CA ASN A 377 -41.27 -51.57 52.48
C ASN A 377 -41.40 -52.95 51.83
N GLY A 378 -42.12 -53.03 50.72
CA GLY A 378 -42.43 -54.26 50.00
C GLY A 378 -43.66 -55.01 50.52
N ARG A 379 -44.28 -54.58 51.63
CA ARG A 379 -45.58 -55.14 52.07
C ARG A 379 -46.72 -54.54 51.25
N HIS A 380 -47.74 -55.35 51.04
CA HIS A 380 -48.94 -54.95 50.31
C HIS A 380 -49.93 -54.24 51.24
N SER A 381 -50.58 -53.18 50.75
CA SER A 381 -51.38 -52.27 51.59
C SER A 381 -52.73 -52.81 52.07
N ASN A 382 -53.07 -54.04 51.67
CA ASN A 382 -54.28 -54.77 52.08
C ASN A 382 -53.93 -56.03 52.90
N ASP A 383 -52.73 -56.07 53.49
CA ASP A 383 -52.28 -57.16 54.35
C ASP A 383 -53.33 -57.47 55.41
N SER A 384 -53.68 -58.75 55.59
CA SER A 384 -54.77 -59.19 56.47
C SER A 384 -54.56 -58.86 57.95
N ARG A 385 -53.34 -58.45 58.33
CA ARG A 385 -53.00 -57.96 59.66
C ARG A 385 -53.46 -56.53 59.91
N TRP A 386 -53.87 -55.82 58.87
CA TRP A 386 -54.27 -54.42 58.95
C TRP A 386 -55.79 -54.35 58.91
N GLN A 387 -56.35 -53.52 59.78
CA GLN A 387 -57.78 -53.26 59.79
C GLN A 387 -57.98 -51.81 59.37
N ALA A 388 -58.46 -51.62 58.14
CA ALA A 388 -58.87 -50.31 57.69
C ALA A 388 -60.14 -49.90 58.44
N ILE A 389 -60.17 -48.68 58.96
CA ILE A 389 -61.31 -48.11 59.69
C ILE A 389 -61.64 -46.74 59.10
N HIS A 390 -62.92 -46.38 59.07
CA HIS A 390 -63.37 -45.03 58.79
C HIS A 390 -62.94 -44.07 59.91
N ILE A 391 -62.96 -42.76 59.63
CA ILE A 391 -62.58 -41.71 60.59
C ILE A 391 -63.49 -41.71 61.84
N ASP A 392 -64.73 -42.18 61.70
CA ASP A 392 -65.69 -42.35 62.80
C ASP A 392 -65.47 -43.62 63.65
N GLY A 393 -64.44 -44.40 63.33
CA GLY A 393 -64.06 -45.63 64.02
C GLY A 393 -64.83 -46.88 63.57
N SER A 394 -65.74 -46.76 62.59
CA SER A 394 -66.39 -47.94 61.99
C SER A 394 -65.42 -48.71 61.09
N GLU A 395 -65.60 -50.03 60.97
CA GLU A 395 -64.77 -50.84 60.08
C GLU A 395 -64.94 -50.39 58.63
N PHE A 396 -63.82 -50.14 57.96
CA PHE A 396 -63.83 -49.88 56.53
C PHE A 396 -63.98 -51.23 55.83
N PRO A 397 -64.96 -51.40 54.92
CA PRO A 397 -65.16 -52.66 54.22
C PRO A 397 -63.86 -53.09 53.56
N SER A 398 -63.43 -54.33 53.78
CA SER A 398 -62.26 -54.86 53.08
C SER A 398 -62.48 -54.67 51.57
N LEU A 399 -61.45 -54.27 50.82
CA LEU A 399 -61.56 -54.08 49.37
C LEU A 399 -62.05 -55.35 48.64
N THR A 400 -61.92 -56.52 49.26
CA THR A 400 -62.51 -57.79 48.81
C THR A 400 -64.04 -57.81 48.85
N ALA A 401 -64.68 -57.00 49.69
CA ALA A 401 -66.13 -56.82 49.77
C ALA A 401 -66.66 -55.70 48.87
N MET A 402 -65.80 -54.86 48.28
CA MET A 402 -66.21 -53.85 47.27
C MET A 402 -66.32 -54.44 45.86
N GLU A 403 -65.78 -55.63 45.59
CA GLU A 403 -65.92 -56.27 44.27
C GLU A 403 -67.35 -56.76 43.96
N SER A 404 -68.24 -56.87 44.96
CA SER A 404 -69.63 -57.31 44.74
C SER A 404 -70.63 -56.18 44.49
N GLU A 405 -70.24 -54.90 44.58
CA GLU A 405 -71.12 -53.75 44.34
C GLU A 405 -70.44 -52.61 43.55
N VAL A 406 -69.99 -52.88 42.32
CA VAL A 406 -69.75 -51.82 41.34
C VAL A 406 -70.27 -52.23 39.96
N ARG A 407 -71.48 -51.77 39.64
CA ARG A 407 -71.92 -51.58 38.24
C ARG A 407 -71.15 -50.40 37.65
N ALA A 408 -70.62 -50.63 36.46
CA ALA A 408 -69.82 -49.76 35.61
C ALA A 408 -70.15 -48.25 35.62
N VAL A 409 -69.09 -47.42 35.60
CA VAL A 409 -69.04 -46.17 34.83
C VAL A 409 -67.63 -46.00 34.24
N SER A 410 -67.54 -46.09 32.91
CA SER A 410 -66.43 -45.57 32.11
C SER A 410 -66.52 -44.04 32.05
N PRO A 411 -65.37 -43.35 32.07
CA PRO A 411 -65.25 -42.08 31.38
C PRO A 411 -64.20 -42.13 30.25
N ARG A 412 -64.44 -41.26 29.27
CA ARG A 412 -63.75 -41.06 27.99
C ARG A 412 -62.34 -40.50 28.11
#